data_AF-A0A6A9STQ0-F1
#
_entry.id   AF-A0A6A9STQ0-F1
#
_cell.length_a   1.000
_cell.length_b   1.000
_cell.length_c   1.000
_cell.angle_alpha   90.00
_cell.angle_beta   90.00
_cell.angle_gamma   90.00
#
_symmetry.space_group_name_H-M   'P 1'
#
loop_
_entity.id
_entity.type
_entity.pdbx_description
1 polymer ?
#
loop_
_entity_poly.entity_id
_entity_poly.type
_entity_poly.pdbx_seq_one_letter_code
_entity_poly.pdbx_strand_id
1 'polypeptide(L)'
;MRYQNLMTQHLLGFFATLIATLIGVYIAFYLERIAEKRNQQRQIANYLESLNKELKLNKSITNGNFEVLSNLQDSGSSDTYYSLEPYNTDAWDAAIQGQIIESISSEVHGDLQEIYSDIRSTNELIRRIRVESLQPEVGESESKGEIEIDRRTITVQHWDDNTESIREVGLAELISRKANALGMSVDRVLPKLEEELDQIQNFDDRDESAPNEARIGYNTDAYKLWTNRGKN
;
A
#
# COMPACT_ATOMS: atom_id res chain seq x y z
N MET A 1 -39.19 -54.52 30.02
CA MET A 1 -38.65 -54.28 28.66
C MET A 1 -39.01 -52.90 28.06
N ARG A 2 -40.18 -52.28 28.32
CA ARG A 2 -40.50 -50.94 27.77
C ARG A 2 -39.59 -49.79 28.25
N TYR A 3 -39.09 -49.83 29.49
CA TYR A 3 -38.21 -48.78 30.04
C TYR A 3 -36.80 -48.76 29.43
N GLN A 4 -36.27 -49.90 28.98
CA GLN A 4 -34.93 -49.96 28.38
C GLN A 4 -34.88 -49.31 26.99
N ASN A 5 -35.98 -49.38 26.22
CA ASN A 5 -36.08 -48.74 24.91
C ASN A 5 -36.25 -47.21 25.00
N LEU A 6 -36.92 -46.71 26.05
CA LEU A 6 -37.09 -45.27 26.25
C LEU A 6 -35.76 -44.59 26.63
N MET A 7 -35.00 -45.22 27.52
CA MET A 7 -33.70 -44.71 27.97
C MET A 7 -32.65 -44.67 26.84
N THR A 8 -32.63 -45.69 25.97
CA THR A 8 -31.72 -45.74 24.81
C THR A 8 -32.07 -44.69 23.75
N GLN A 9 -33.36 -44.43 23.51
CA GLN A 9 -33.79 -43.36 22.58
C GLN A 9 -33.40 -41.96 23.08
N HIS A 10 -33.58 -41.66 24.37
CA HIS A 10 -33.16 -40.38 24.94
C HIS A 10 -31.64 -40.20 24.94
N LEU A 11 -30.88 -41.26 25.21
CA LEU A 11 -29.41 -41.23 25.09
C LEU A 11 -28.98 -40.94 23.65
N LEU A 12 -29.54 -41.66 22.67
CA LEU A 12 -29.22 -41.47 21.25
C LEU A 12 -29.54 -40.04 20.77
N GLY A 13 -30.68 -39.48 21.18
CA GLY A 13 -31.04 -38.09 20.88
C GLY A 13 -30.09 -37.06 21.49
N PHE A 14 -29.66 -37.29 22.74
CA PHE A 14 -28.67 -36.44 23.41
C PHE A 14 -27.31 -36.48 22.69
N PHE A 15 -26.80 -37.68 22.36
CA PHE A 15 -25.54 -37.84 21.63
C PHE A 15 -25.62 -37.25 20.22
N ALA A 16 -26.73 -37.45 19.50
CA ALA A 16 -26.93 -36.86 18.18
C ALA A 16 -26.91 -35.32 18.23
N THR A 17 -27.56 -34.73 19.25
CA THR A 17 -27.56 -33.27 19.44
C THR A 17 -26.16 -32.77 19.79
N LEU A 18 -25.44 -33.46 20.68
CA LEU A 18 -24.09 -33.07 21.08
C LEU A 18 -23.10 -33.14 19.90
N ILE A 19 -23.17 -34.21 19.09
CA ILE A 19 -22.37 -34.36 17.87
C ILE A 19 -22.73 -33.27 16.85
N ALA A 20 -24.03 -33.01 16.62
CA ALA A 20 -24.48 -31.98 15.70
C ALA A 20 -24.00 -30.57 16.13
N THR A 21 -24.04 -30.26 17.42
CA THR A 21 -23.55 -28.98 17.95
C THR A 21 -22.04 -28.86 17.78
N LEU A 22 -21.26 -29.91 18.08
CA LEU A 22 -19.81 -29.89 17.90
C LEU A 22 -19.42 -29.72 16.42
N ILE A 23 -20.10 -30.43 15.52
CA ILE A 23 -19.89 -30.29 14.07
C ILE A 23 -20.28 -28.87 13.62
N GLY A 24 -21.43 -28.35 14.09
CA GLY A 24 -21.89 -27.00 13.75
C GLY A 24 -20.92 -25.92 14.19
N VAL A 25 -20.40 -26.02 15.41
CA VAL A 25 -19.39 -25.08 15.95
C VAL A 25 -18.08 -25.17 15.16
N TYR A 26 -17.61 -26.39 14.85
CA TYR A 26 -16.40 -26.58 14.04
C TYR A 26 -16.54 -25.97 12.65
N ILE A 27 -17.68 -26.20 11.98
CA ILE A 27 -17.96 -25.63 10.65
C ILE A 27 -18.06 -24.11 10.74
N ALA A 28 -18.69 -23.55 11.78
CA ALA A 28 -18.78 -22.11 11.98
C ALA A 28 -17.40 -21.46 12.12
N PHE A 29 -16.53 -22.02 12.99
CA PHE A 29 -15.15 -21.54 13.14
C PHE A 29 -14.34 -21.68 11.84
N TYR A 30 -14.54 -22.76 11.09
CA TYR A 30 -13.87 -22.96 9.82
C TYR A 30 -14.29 -21.91 8.77
N LEU A 31 -15.59 -21.64 8.65
CA LEU A 31 -16.14 -20.62 7.74
C LEU A 31 -15.71 -19.22 8.14
N GLU A 32 -15.69 -18.91 9.43
CA GLU A 32 -15.23 -17.63 9.97
C GLU A 32 -13.75 -17.38 9.62
N ARG A 33 -12.89 -18.38 9.82
CA ARG A 33 -11.47 -18.29 9.43
C ARG A 33 -11.27 -18.09 7.93
N ILE A 34 -12.10 -18.70 7.08
CA ILE A 34 -12.04 -18.47 5.63
C ILE A 34 -12.46 -17.04 5.31
N ALA A 35 -13.56 -16.56 5.89
CA ALA A 35 -14.05 -15.21 5.67
C ALA A 35 -13.04 -14.14 6.13
N GLU A 36 -12.40 -14.36 7.28
CA GLU A 36 -11.35 -13.49 7.81
C GLU A 36 -10.15 -13.42 6.86
N LYS A 37 -9.64 -14.56 6.38
CA LYS A 37 -8.55 -14.61 5.40
C LYS A 37 -8.89 -13.88 4.11
N ARG A 38 -10.10 -14.08 3.57
CA ARG A 38 -10.56 -13.40 2.36
C ARG A 38 -10.66 -11.89 2.56
N ASN A 39 -11.16 -11.47 3.71
CA ASN A 39 -11.24 -10.05 4.04
C ASN A 39 -9.85 -9.42 4.16
N GLN A 40 -8.90 -10.11 4.80
CA GLN A 40 -7.50 -9.68 4.87
C GLN A 40 -6.89 -9.55 3.48
N GLN A 41 -7.03 -10.57 2.62
CA GLN A 41 -6.51 -10.53 1.24
C GLN A 41 -7.10 -9.38 0.42
N ARG A 42 -8.41 -9.12 0.53
CA ARG A 42 -9.05 -7.99 -0.14
C ARG A 42 -8.55 -6.65 0.38
N GLN A 43 -8.34 -6.52 1.68
CA GLN A 43 -7.75 -5.31 2.25
C GLN A 43 -6.34 -5.08 1.72
N ILE A 44 -5.50 -6.12 1.67
CA ILE A 44 -4.14 -6.05 1.11
C ILE A 44 -4.18 -5.63 -0.36
N ALA A 45 -5.06 -6.26 -1.16
CA ALA A 45 -5.23 -5.90 -2.57
C ALA A 45 -5.64 -4.42 -2.75
N ASN A 46 -6.57 -3.92 -1.92
CA ASN A 46 -6.98 -2.51 -1.94
C ASN A 46 -5.82 -1.57 -1.58
N TYR A 47 -4.96 -1.95 -0.62
CA TYR A 47 -3.76 -1.17 -0.29
C TYR A 47 -2.77 -1.16 -1.46
N LEU A 48 -2.49 -2.31 -2.08
CA LEU A 48 -1.62 -2.42 -3.24
C LEU A 48 -2.15 -1.61 -4.44
N GLU A 49 -3.46 -1.63 -4.69
CA GLU A 49 -4.08 -0.85 -5.75
C GLU A 49 -3.95 0.67 -5.47
N SER A 50 -4.13 1.07 -4.21
CA SER A 50 -3.97 2.46 -3.79
C SER A 50 -2.52 2.93 -3.93
N LEU A 51 -1.55 2.10 -3.53
CA LEU A 51 -0.12 2.34 -3.74
C LEU A 51 0.22 2.46 -5.22
N ASN A 52 -0.33 1.58 -6.08
CA ASN A 52 -0.09 1.63 -7.52
C ASN A 52 -0.58 2.96 -8.12
N LYS A 53 -1.80 3.39 -7.76
CA LYS A 53 -2.37 4.67 -8.20
C LYS A 53 -1.53 5.85 -7.70
N GLU A 54 -1.09 5.81 -6.44
CA GLU A 54 -0.28 6.87 -5.85
C GLU A 54 1.11 6.97 -6.51
N LEU A 55 1.78 5.85 -6.77
CA LEU A 55 3.06 5.83 -7.47
C LEU A 55 2.93 6.35 -8.91
N LYS A 56 1.85 6.00 -9.63
CA LYS A 56 1.56 6.56 -10.96
C LYS A 56 1.31 8.07 -10.92
N LEU A 57 0.58 8.56 -9.92
CA LEU A 57 0.38 9.99 -9.70
C LEU A 57 1.71 10.69 -9.39
N ASN A 58 2.51 10.12 -8.48
CA ASN A 58 3.82 10.65 -8.11
C ASN A 58 4.78 10.67 -9.31
N LYS A 59 4.71 9.70 -10.23
CA LYS A 59 5.44 9.76 -11.50
C LYS A 59 5.01 10.95 -12.37
N SER A 60 3.71 11.24 -12.43
CA SER A 60 3.22 12.44 -13.14
C SER A 60 3.74 13.73 -12.48
N ILE A 61 3.75 13.79 -11.15
CA ILE A 61 4.31 14.91 -10.37
C ILE A 61 5.81 15.06 -10.63
N THR A 62 6.57 13.96 -10.67
CA THR A 62 7.99 13.95 -11.03
C THR A 62 8.22 14.63 -12.38
N ASN A 63 7.47 14.25 -13.41
CA ASN A 63 7.61 14.82 -14.75
C ASN A 63 7.25 16.31 -14.77
N GLY A 64 6.15 16.70 -14.12
CA GLY A 64 5.73 18.10 -14.05
C GLY A 64 6.75 18.97 -13.30
N ASN A 65 7.25 18.50 -12.16
CA ASN A 65 8.30 19.19 -11.41
C ASN A 65 9.60 19.30 -12.21
N PHE A 66 9.98 18.25 -12.94
CA PHE A 66 11.17 18.29 -13.80
C PHE A 66 11.03 19.34 -14.91
N GLU A 67 9.89 19.40 -15.59
CA GLU A 67 9.62 20.39 -16.63
C GLU A 67 9.70 21.82 -16.09
N VAL A 68 9.07 22.09 -14.95
CA VAL A 68 9.12 23.41 -14.29
C VAL A 68 10.55 23.78 -13.92
N LEU A 69 11.33 22.84 -13.36
CA LEU A 69 12.72 23.09 -12.97
C LEU A 69 13.64 23.28 -14.17
N SER A 70 13.47 22.51 -15.24
CA SER A 70 14.23 22.67 -16.48
C SER A 70 13.95 24.03 -17.10
N ASN A 71 12.67 24.42 -17.20
CA ASN A 71 12.28 25.73 -17.74
C ASN A 71 12.93 26.87 -16.94
N LEU A 72 12.87 26.82 -15.59
CA LEU A 72 13.52 27.82 -14.73
C LEU A 72 15.05 27.91 -14.92
N GLN A 73 15.70 26.79 -15.22
CA GLN A 73 17.14 26.75 -15.47
C GLN A 73 17.50 27.29 -16.87
N ASP A 74 16.67 27.01 -17.87
CA ASP A 74 16.92 27.36 -19.28
C ASP A 74 16.52 28.80 -19.63
N SER A 75 15.40 29.30 -19.08
CA SER A 75 14.86 30.64 -19.39
C SER A 75 15.52 31.78 -18.60
N GLY A 76 16.31 31.46 -17.56
CA GLY A 76 16.71 32.45 -16.56
C GLY A 76 15.48 33.02 -15.83
N SER A 77 15.64 34.00 -14.95
CA SER A 77 14.55 34.47 -14.06
C SER A 77 13.37 35.20 -14.76
N SER A 78 13.07 34.92 -16.03
CA SER A 78 11.97 35.55 -16.77
C SER A 78 10.59 35.11 -16.28
N ASP A 79 10.47 33.92 -15.70
CA ASP A 79 9.23 33.42 -15.14
C ASP A 79 8.99 34.00 -13.76
N THR A 80 7.95 34.83 -13.64
CA THR A 80 7.59 35.52 -12.39
C THR A 80 7.02 34.58 -11.32
N TYR A 81 6.56 33.38 -11.73
CA TYR A 81 5.92 32.41 -10.85
C TYR A 81 6.24 30.98 -11.29
N TYR A 82 6.47 30.09 -10.33
CA TYR A 82 6.55 28.64 -10.54
C TYR A 82 5.82 27.89 -9.43
N SER A 83 5.37 26.67 -9.72
CA SER A 83 4.72 25.81 -8.75
C SER A 83 5.28 24.40 -8.86
N LEU A 84 6.04 23.97 -7.86
CA LEU A 84 6.49 22.59 -7.72
C LEU A 84 5.51 21.84 -6.86
N GLU A 85 4.89 20.76 -7.31
CA GLU A 85 3.89 20.00 -6.56
C GLU A 85 4.54 18.99 -5.60
N PRO A 86 4.15 18.93 -4.31
CA PRO A 86 4.63 17.89 -3.42
C PRO A 86 4.03 16.53 -3.82
N TYR A 87 4.81 15.48 -3.63
CA TYR A 87 4.39 14.09 -3.81
C TYR A 87 3.42 13.64 -2.73
N ASN A 88 2.54 12.69 -3.06
CA ASN A 88 1.59 12.10 -2.12
C ASN A 88 2.21 10.91 -1.36
N THR A 89 1.80 10.72 -0.10
CA THR A 89 2.22 9.60 0.77
C THR A 89 1.05 8.90 1.48
N ASP A 90 -0.18 9.32 1.23
CA ASP A 90 -1.36 8.86 1.98
C ASP A 90 -1.57 7.34 1.87
N ALA A 91 -1.41 6.77 0.68
CA ALA A 91 -1.60 5.35 0.44
C ALA A 91 -0.57 4.50 1.19
N TRP A 92 0.68 4.96 1.25
CA TRP A 92 1.74 4.30 2.01
C TRP A 92 1.53 4.38 3.50
N ASP A 93 1.16 5.55 4.01
CA ASP A 93 0.89 5.73 5.43
C ASP A 93 -0.29 4.85 5.88
N ALA A 94 -1.34 4.72 5.04
CA ALA A 94 -2.44 3.80 5.28
C ALA A 94 -2.02 2.33 5.20
N ALA A 95 -1.18 1.95 4.24
CA ALA A 95 -0.74 0.57 4.04
C ALA A 95 0.18 0.07 5.17
N ILE A 96 1.07 0.91 5.70
CA ILE A 96 1.88 0.57 6.89
C ILE A 96 0.97 0.35 8.10
N GLN A 97 0.01 1.24 8.34
CA GLN A 97 -0.93 1.10 9.45
C GLN A 97 -1.78 -0.18 9.32
N GLY A 98 -2.10 -0.56 8.08
CA GLY A 98 -2.75 -1.81 7.72
C GLY A 98 -1.85 -3.05 7.76
N GLN A 99 -0.59 -2.93 8.19
CA GLN A 99 0.38 -4.03 8.33
C GLN A 99 0.67 -4.80 7.03
N ILE A 100 0.68 -4.11 5.89
CA ILE A 100 0.95 -4.74 4.58
C ILE A 100 2.29 -5.49 4.51
N ILE A 101 3.26 -5.10 5.35
CA ILE A 101 4.62 -5.66 5.43
C ILE A 101 4.64 -7.19 5.58
N GLU A 102 3.66 -7.78 6.25
CA GLU A 102 3.61 -9.23 6.48
C GLU A 102 3.08 -10.01 5.26
N SER A 103 2.53 -9.29 4.27
CA SER A 103 1.74 -9.87 3.18
C SER A 103 2.34 -9.68 1.78
N ILE A 104 3.39 -8.87 1.66
CA ILE A 104 4.09 -8.62 0.39
C ILE A 104 5.53 -9.11 0.52
N SER A 105 6.21 -9.35 -0.61
CA SER A 105 7.62 -9.73 -0.56
C SER A 105 8.47 -8.65 0.13
N SER A 106 9.49 -9.09 0.87
CA SER A 106 10.42 -8.19 1.56
C SER A 106 11.18 -7.28 0.58
N GLU A 107 11.36 -7.74 -0.66
CA GLU A 107 11.97 -6.95 -1.73
C GLU A 107 11.08 -5.76 -2.12
N VAL A 108 9.80 -6.02 -2.43
CA VAL A 108 8.83 -4.96 -2.79
C VAL A 108 8.64 -4.01 -1.62
N HIS A 109 8.55 -4.53 -0.39
CA HIS A 109 8.47 -3.69 0.80
C HIS A 109 9.71 -2.78 0.95
N GLY A 110 10.92 -3.34 0.80
CA GLY A 110 12.16 -2.57 0.90
C GLY A 110 12.27 -1.47 -0.15
N ASP A 111 11.96 -1.81 -1.41
CA ASP A 111 11.91 -0.88 -2.52
C ASP A 111 10.90 0.27 -2.27
N LEU A 112 9.69 -0.05 -1.78
CA LEU A 112 8.68 0.96 -1.43
C LEU A 112 9.15 1.85 -0.28
N GLN A 113 9.74 1.27 0.77
CA GLN A 113 10.25 2.01 1.91
C GLN A 113 11.33 3.03 1.49
N GLU A 114 12.23 2.63 0.58
CA GLU A 114 13.23 3.51 0.00
C GLU A 114 12.58 4.67 -0.79
N ILE A 115 11.67 4.34 -1.72
CA ILE A 115 10.93 5.35 -2.51
C ILE A 115 10.21 6.35 -1.62
N TYR A 116 9.48 5.89 -0.60
CA TYR A 116 8.71 6.78 0.28
C TYR A 116 9.60 7.58 1.24
N SER A 117 10.78 7.07 1.60
CA SER A 117 11.81 7.85 2.29
C SER A 117 12.32 9.00 1.41
N ASP A 118 12.64 8.71 0.15
CA ASP A 118 13.10 9.71 -0.82
C ASP A 118 12.02 10.74 -1.16
N ILE A 119 10.75 10.30 -1.29
CA ILE A 119 9.60 11.19 -1.46
C ILE A 119 9.50 12.15 -0.28
N ARG A 120 9.57 11.67 0.97
CA ARG A 120 9.49 12.54 2.16
C ARG A 120 10.64 13.55 2.20
N SER A 121 11.86 13.11 1.92
CA SER A 121 13.02 13.99 1.82
C SER A 121 12.83 15.05 0.73
N THR A 122 12.34 14.65 -0.45
CA THR A 122 12.12 15.55 -1.59
C THR A 122 10.97 16.53 -1.31
N ASN A 123 9.91 16.10 -0.65
CA ASN A 123 8.81 16.96 -0.20
C ASN A 123 9.29 18.05 0.75
N GLU A 124 10.25 17.75 1.63
CA GLU A 124 10.86 18.75 2.49
C GLU A 124 11.67 19.78 1.69
N LEU A 125 12.40 19.34 0.65
CA LEU A 125 13.10 20.24 -0.27
C LEU A 125 12.13 21.12 -1.07
N ILE A 126 11.02 20.55 -1.56
CA ILE A 126 9.96 21.27 -2.26
C ILE A 126 9.28 22.28 -1.31
N ARG A 127 9.03 21.90 -0.05
CA ARG A 127 8.50 22.81 0.97
C ARG A 127 9.49 23.94 1.21
N ARG A 128 10.77 23.63 1.36
CA ARG A 128 11.83 24.60 1.60
C ARG A 128 11.97 25.59 0.44
N ILE A 129 12.05 25.12 -0.81
CA ILE A 129 12.15 26.01 -1.97
C ILE A 129 10.88 26.86 -2.14
N ARG A 130 9.68 26.33 -1.86
CA ARG A 130 8.42 27.12 -1.85
C ARG A 130 8.42 28.20 -0.77
N VAL A 131 8.96 27.92 0.41
CA VAL A 131 9.05 28.89 1.52
C VAL A 131 10.13 29.94 1.25
N GLU A 132 11.28 29.52 0.74
CA GLU A 132 12.42 30.40 0.43
C GLU A 132 12.15 31.26 -0.81
N SER A 133 11.41 30.77 -1.81
CA SER A 133 11.00 31.59 -2.96
C SER A 133 9.98 32.66 -2.61
N LEU A 134 9.17 32.43 -1.58
CA LEU A 134 8.26 33.43 -1.02
C LEU A 134 8.98 34.48 -0.14
N GLN A 135 10.28 34.31 0.15
CA GLN A 135 11.09 35.24 0.94
C GLN A 135 12.58 35.24 0.48
N PRO A 136 12.98 36.00 -0.55
CA PRO A 136 14.30 35.89 -1.20
C PRO A 136 15.56 36.41 -0.43
N GLU A 137 15.52 36.55 0.91
CA GLU A 137 16.58 37.08 1.83
C GLU A 137 17.09 36.24 3.12
N VAL A 138 18.23 35.46 3.13
CA VAL A 138 19.00 34.58 4.13
C VAL A 138 20.42 34.27 3.62
N GLY A 139 21.41 34.96 4.19
CA GLY A 139 22.82 34.62 4.00
C GLY A 139 23.76 35.81 4.09
N GLU A 140 23.44 36.94 3.44
CA GLU A 140 24.26 38.16 3.46
C GLU A 140 23.42 39.44 3.46
N SER A 141 23.86 40.48 4.18
CA SER A 141 23.20 41.79 4.22
C SER A 141 23.57 42.70 3.02
N GLU A 142 22.58 43.12 2.24
CA GLU A 142 22.65 44.19 1.25
C GLU A 142 22.50 45.55 1.94
N SER A 143 23.51 46.40 1.83
CA SER A 143 23.43 47.78 2.29
C SER A 143 22.69 48.65 1.27
N LYS A 144 21.50 49.16 1.63
CA LYS A 144 20.79 50.23 0.92
C LYS A 144 20.91 51.53 1.70
N GLY A 145 22.05 52.21 1.57
CA GLY A 145 22.36 53.41 2.34
C GLY A 145 22.82 53.06 3.75
N GLU A 146 22.10 53.48 4.80
CA GLU A 146 22.44 53.17 6.20
C GLU A 146 21.79 51.87 6.73
N ILE A 147 21.03 51.15 5.90
CA ILE A 147 20.23 49.98 6.31
C ILE A 147 20.83 48.71 5.68
N GLU A 148 21.12 47.68 6.49
CA GLU A 148 21.44 46.31 6.05
C GLU A 148 20.17 45.46 5.89
N ILE A 149 20.08 44.69 4.80
CA ILE A 149 18.95 43.82 4.44
C ILE A 149 19.47 42.42 4.06
N ASP A 150 19.14 41.32 4.77
CA ASP A 150 19.63 39.94 4.46
C ASP A 150 19.33 39.43 3.01
N ARG A 151 19.98 38.37 2.45
CA ARG A 151 19.85 37.82 1.03
C ARG A 151 19.80 36.27 0.92
N ARG A 152 18.76 35.54 0.37
CA ARG A 152 18.47 34.06 0.58
C ARG A 152 19.27 33.14 -0.34
N THR A 153 19.89 32.15 0.30
CA THR A 153 20.38 30.83 -0.16
C THR A 153 19.50 29.95 -1.06
N ILE A 154 19.61 29.90 -2.39
CA ILE A 154 18.91 28.86 -3.21
C ILE A 154 19.73 27.54 -3.23
N THR A 155 20.70 27.36 -2.32
CA THR A 155 21.62 26.22 -2.26
C THR A 155 21.47 25.41 -0.98
N VAL A 156 21.76 24.10 -1.07
CA VAL A 156 21.72 23.16 0.05
C VAL A 156 23.00 22.35 0.08
N GLN A 157 23.52 22.17 1.30
CA GLN A 157 24.58 21.21 1.56
C GLN A 157 23.96 19.82 1.71
N HIS A 158 24.41 18.89 0.89
CA HIS A 158 23.99 17.49 0.93
C HIS A 158 25.22 16.58 0.85
N TRP A 159 25.09 15.35 1.37
CA TRP A 159 26.09 14.31 1.20
C TRP A 159 25.97 13.72 -0.22
N ASP A 160 27.07 13.71 -0.98
CA ASP A 160 27.14 13.11 -2.32
C ASP A 160 27.87 11.76 -2.22
N ASP A 161 27.13 10.66 -2.33
CA ASP A 161 27.66 9.30 -2.21
C ASP A 161 28.73 8.97 -3.26
N ASN A 162 28.71 9.62 -4.42
CA ASN A 162 29.72 9.36 -5.46
C ASN A 162 31.09 9.90 -5.08
N THR A 163 31.12 10.93 -4.24
CA THR A 163 32.36 11.62 -3.86
C THR A 163 32.64 11.60 -2.37
N GLU A 164 31.83 10.85 -1.61
CA GLU A 164 31.92 10.68 -0.16
C GLU A 164 32.20 12.00 0.59
N SER A 165 31.50 13.06 0.19
CA SER A 165 31.73 14.40 0.75
C SER A 165 30.47 15.25 0.74
N ILE A 166 30.46 16.27 1.61
CA ILE A 166 29.40 17.28 1.65
C ILE A 166 29.61 18.26 0.49
N ARG A 167 28.58 18.41 -0.35
CA ARG A 167 28.57 19.33 -1.48
C ARG A 167 27.43 20.31 -1.38
N GLU A 168 27.72 21.55 -1.77
CA GLU A 168 26.73 22.59 -1.98
C GLU A 168 26.18 22.52 -3.40
N VAL A 169 24.86 22.37 -3.53
CA VAL A 169 24.15 22.27 -4.81
C VAL A 169 22.90 23.13 -4.76
N GLY A 170 22.48 23.70 -5.89
CA GLY A 170 21.21 24.43 -5.99
C GLY A 170 20.01 23.54 -5.68
N LEU A 171 19.04 24.04 -4.92
CA LEU A 171 17.80 23.32 -4.57
C LEU A 171 17.08 22.76 -5.80
N ALA A 172 16.94 23.58 -6.83
CA ALA A 172 16.32 23.19 -8.10
C ALA A 172 17.04 22.01 -8.75
N GLU A 173 18.37 22.04 -8.78
CA GLU A 173 19.19 20.98 -9.35
C GLU A 173 19.10 19.70 -8.51
N LEU A 174 19.16 19.81 -7.19
CA LEU A 174 19.04 18.68 -6.27
C LEU A 174 17.65 18.01 -6.36
N ILE A 175 16.58 18.82 -6.43
CA ILE A 175 15.22 18.31 -6.62
C ILE A 175 15.10 17.62 -7.98
N SER A 176 15.66 18.19 -9.05
CA SER A 176 15.63 17.58 -10.39
C SER A 176 16.36 16.22 -10.41
N ARG A 177 17.55 16.13 -9.81
CA ARG A 177 18.28 14.86 -9.68
C ARG A 177 17.48 13.82 -8.89
N LYS A 178 16.90 14.22 -7.74
CA LYS A 178 16.08 13.34 -6.90
C LYS A 178 14.79 12.91 -7.60
N ALA A 179 14.15 13.81 -8.35
CA ALA A 179 12.95 13.51 -9.13
C ALA A 179 13.26 12.48 -10.22
N ASN A 180 14.37 12.63 -10.95
CA ASN A 180 14.78 11.64 -11.95
C ASN A 180 15.10 10.27 -11.32
N ALA A 181 15.84 10.25 -10.20
CA ALA A 181 16.12 9.02 -9.46
C ALA A 181 14.84 8.34 -8.97
N LEU A 182 13.91 9.12 -8.38
CA LEU A 182 12.59 8.65 -7.97
C LEU A 182 11.80 8.07 -9.14
N GLY A 183 11.78 8.73 -10.30
CA GLY A 183 11.11 8.23 -11.50
C GLY A 183 11.62 6.86 -11.94
N MET A 184 12.95 6.67 -11.95
CA MET A 184 13.56 5.38 -12.26
C MET A 184 13.23 4.30 -11.21
N SER A 185 13.26 4.64 -9.93
CA SER A 185 12.89 3.72 -8.85
C SER A 185 11.42 3.29 -8.95
N VAL A 186 10.51 4.24 -9.22
CA VAL A 186 9.08 3.96 -9.44
C VAL A 186 8.89 3.01 -10.63
N ASP A 187 9.59 3.23 -11.74
CA ASP A 187 9.48 2.38 -12.94
C ASP A 187 9.98 0.96 -12.71
N ARG A 188 10.94 0.77 -11.80
CA ARG A 188 11.42 -0.55 -11.38
C ARG A 188 10.40 -1.28 -10.49
N VAL A 189 9.67 -0.56 -9.64
CA VAL A 189 8.80 -1.14 -8.61
C VAL A 189 7.38 -1.40 -9.11
N LEU A 190 6.85 -0.55 -9.99
CA LEU A 190 5.50 -0.67 -10.51
C LEU A 190 5.16 -2.08 -11.06
N PRO A 191 6.00 -2.71 -11.90
CA PRO A 191 5.72 -4.06 -12.39
C PRO A 191 5.70 -5.11 -11.28
N LYS A 192 6.57 -5.00 -10.28
CA LYS A 192 6.61 -5.93 -9.14
C LYS A 192 5.35 -5.80 -8.28
N LEU A 193 4.88 -4.58 -8.09
CA LEU A 193 3.65 -4.29 -7.35
C LEU A 193 2.41 -4.83 -8.08
N GLU A 194 2.38 -4.71 -9.41
CA GLU A 194 1.32 -5.30 -10.25
C GLU A 194 1.34 -6.82 -10.18
N GLU A 195 2.51 -7.45 -10.18
CA GLU A 195 2.65 -8.89 -10.00
C GLU A 195 2.16 -9.37 -8.62
N GLU A 196 2.52 -8.68 -7.53
CA GLU A 196 2.03 -8.99 -6.17
C GLU A 196 0.50 -8.87 -6.09
N LEU A 197 -0.07 -7.83 -6.69
CA LEU A 197 -1.51 -7.62 -6.75
C LEU A 197 -2.20 -8.76 -7.52
N ASP A 198 -1.67 -9.15 -8.68
CA ASP A 198 -2.17 -10.27 -9.47
C ASP A 198 -2.07 -11.58 -8.69
N GLN A 199 -0.98 -11.83 -7.96
CA GLN A 199 -0.82 -13.05 -7.15
C GLN A 199 -1.88 -13.14 -6.05
N ILE A 200 -2.17 -12.02 -5.38
CA ILE A 200 -3.18 -11.97 -4.31
C ILE A 200 -4.59 -12.12 -4.88
N GLN A 201 -4.91 -11.47 -5.99
CA GLN A 201 -6.23 -11.55 -6.62
C GLN A 201 -6.49 -12.93 -7.23
N ASN A 202 -5.52 -13.52 -7.92
CA ASN A 202 -5.66 -14.86 -8.51
C ASN A 202 -5.73 -15.98 -7.46
N PHE A 203 -5.40 -15.70 -6.20
CA PHE A 203 -5.62 -16.62 -5.09
C PHE A 203 -7.11 -16.72 -4.70
N ASP A 204 -7.91 -15.64 -4.88
CA ASP A 204 -9.36 -15.62 -4.60
C ASP A 204 -10.12 -16.47 -5.66
N ASP A 205 -9.71 -16.41 -6.93
CA ASP A 205 -10.35 -17.14 -8.05
C ASP A 205 -10.16 -18.67 -8.00
N ARG A 206 -9.03 -19.14 -7.46
CA ARG A 206 -8.79 -20.58 -7.26
C ARG A 206 -9.67 -21.19 -6.17
N ASP A 207 -10.12 -20.36 -5.24
CA ASP A 207 -10.95 -20.76 -4.12
C ASP A 207 -12.46 -20.63 -4.43
N GLU A 208 -12.83 -19.93 -5.51
CA GLU A 208 -14.17 -19.94 -6.13
C GLU A 208 -14.37 -21.09 -7.13
N SER A 209 -13.30 -21.58 -7.75
CA SER A 209 -13.34 -22.67 -8.75
C SER A 209 -13.29 -24.09 -8.17
N ALA A 210 -13.30 -24.23 -6.84
CA ALA A 210 -13.62 -25.51 -6.23
C ALA A 210 -15.03 -25.95 -6.68
N PRO A 211 -15.17 -27.12 -7.33
CA PRO A 211 -16.45 -27.55 -7.87
C PRO A 211 -17.50 -27.56 -6.76
N ASN A 212 -18.69 -27.06 -7.10
CA ASN A 212 -19.86 -26.97 -6.22
C ASN A 212 -20.23 -28.31 -5.55
N GLU A 213 -19.65 -29.42 -6.00
CA GLU A 213 -19.74 -30.76 -5.41
C GLU A 213 -19.15 -30.86 -4.00
N ALA A 214 -18.21 -29.99 -3.60
CA ALA A 214 -17.69 -29.96 -2.23
C ALA A 214 -18.54 -29.13 -1.26
N ARG A 215 -19.44 -28.26 -1.75
CA ARG A 215 -20.23 -27.34 -0.91
C ARG A 215 -21.51 -27.96 -0.33
N ILE A 216 -21.95 -29.10 -0.83
CA ILE A 216 -23.04 -29.89 -0.23
C ILE A 216 -22.64 -31.37 -0.34
N GLY A 217 -21.58 -31.75 0.37
CA GLY A 217 -21.36 -33.13 0.81
C GLY A 217 -22.34 -33.52 1.92
N TYR A 218 -23.60 -33.07 1.85
CA TYR A 218 -24.64 -33.78 2.56
C TYR A 218 -24.74 -35.13 1.89
N ASN A 219 -24.49 -36.15 2.70
CA ASN A 219 -24.84 -37.54 2.43
C ASN A 219 -26.34 -37.62 2.06
N THR A 220 -26.65 -37.35 0.79
CA THR A 220 -27.99 -37.44 0.21
C THR A 220 -28.44 -38.91 0.14
N ASP A 221 -27.50 -39.85 0.27
CA ASP A 221 -27.80 -41.27 0.42
C ASP A 221 -28.36 -41.60 1.81
N ALA A 222 -27.99 -40.88 2.87
CA ALA A 222 -28.59 -41.05 4.20
C ALA A 222 -30.06 -40.60 4.26
N TYR A 223 -30.44 -39.56 3.51
CA TYR A 223 -31.84 -39.11 3.44
C TYR A 223 -32.72 -40.01 2.55
N LYS A 224 -32.13 -40.61 1.49
CA LYS A 224 -32.80 -41.63 0.67
C LYS A 224 -32.98 -42.97 1.41
N LEU A 225 -32.03 -43.34 2.28
CA LEU A 225 -32.16 -44.55 3.11
C LEU A 225 -33.21 -44.43 4.22
N TRP A 226 -33.52 -43.20 4.67
CA TRP A 226 -34.57 -42.99 5.68
C TRP A 226 -35.98 -42.93 5.07
N THR A 227 -36.13 -42.35 3.88
CA THR A 227 -37.43 -42.21 3.20
C THR A 227 -37.95 -43.51 2.55
N ASN A 228 -37.07 -44.48 2.26
CA ASN A 228 -37.46 -45.79 1.72
C ASN A 228 -37.75 -46.88 2.77
N ARG A 229 -37.64 -46.59 4.08
CA ARG A 229 -38.02 -47.54 5.14
C ARG A 229 -39.49 -47.47 5.58
N GLY A 230 -40.29 -46.61 4.94
CA GLY A 230 -41.73 -46.48 5.18
C GLY A 230 -42.64 -47.16 4.15
N LYS A 231 -42.07 -47.90 3.19
CA LYS A 231 -42.83 -48.65 2.16
C LYS A 231 -42.23 -50.04 1.97
N ASN A 232 -42.49 -50.93 2.93
CA ASN A 232 -42.64 -52.38 2.77
C ASN A 232 -43.05 -52.96 4.12
#